data_AF-F2JK19-F1
#
_entry.id   AF-F2JK19-F1
#
_cell.length_a   1.000
_cell.length_b   1.000
_cell.length_c   1.000
_cell.angle_alpha   90.00
_cell.angle_beta   90.00
_cell.angle_gamma   90.00
#
_symmetry.space_group_name_H-M   'P 1'
#
loop_
_entity.id
_entity.type
_entity.pdbx_description
1 polymer ?
#
loop_
_entity_poly.entity_id
_entity_poly.type
_entity_poly.pdbx_seq_one_letter_code
_entity_poly.pdbx_strand_id
1 'polypeptide(L)'
;MLEFLWTVLVVVVLLFLSMVVIPVIKKYSNLEYWVKAAIAYAETQITGNKVGEDRREYVYNFLRKRFKWFDEKALRLLIQGTFYIMNQEGLVNNER
;
A
#
# COMPACT_ATOMS: atom_id res chain seq x y z
N MET A 1 33.70 28.27 16.98
CA MET A 1 33.49 28.28 15.51
C MET A 1 33.20 26.88 14.97
N LEU A 2 34.00 25.86 15.32
CA LEU A 2 33.83 24.47 14.84
C LEU A 2 32.51 23.80 15.29
N GLU A 3 32.09 23.99 16.54
CA GLU A 3 30.82 23.45 17.06
C GLU A 3 29.58 24.04 16.38
N PHE A 4 29.67 25.31 15.97
CA PHE A 4 28.60 25.99 15.26
C PHE A 4 28.43 25.42 13.85
N LEU A 5 29.55 25.14 13.15
CA LEU A 5 29.54 24.49 11.84
C LEU A 5 28.99 23.06 11.89
N TRP A 6 29.34 22.29 12.92
CA TRP A 6 28.81 20.94 13.11
C TRP A 6 27.31 20.93 13.37
N THR A 7 26.82 21.86 14.20
CA THR A 7 25.39 21.99 14.51
C THR A 7 24.58 22.33 13.26
N VAL A 8 25.07 23.27 12.45
CA VAL A 8 24.43 23.64 11.17
C VAL A 8 24.40 22.46 10.20
N LEU A 9 25.49 21.68 10.11
CA LEU A 9 25.55 20.48 9.27
C LEU A 9 24.50 19.45 9.69
N VAL A 10 24.39 19.15 10.98
CA VAL A 10 23.41 18.19 11.51
C VAL A 10 21.97 18.63 11.21
N VAL A 11 21.67 19.93 11.38
CA VAL A 11 20.34 20.49 11.09
C VAL A 11 20.00 20.35 9.60
N VAL A 12 20.94 20.63 8.70
CA VAL A 12 20.74 20.49 7.25
C VAL A 12 20.49 19.02 6.87
N VAL A 13 21.23 18.09 7.45
CA VAL A 13 21.04 16.65 7.23
C VAL A 13 19.66 16.19 7.72
N LEU A 14 19.23 16.63 8.90
CA LEU A 14 17.91 16.29 9.42
C LEU A 14 16.77 16.87 8.56
N LEU A 15 16.92 18.10 8.07
CA LEU A 15 15.95 18.70 7.16
C LEU A 15 15.88 17.93 5.83
N PHE A 16 17.03 17.57 5.26
CA PHE A 16 17.09 16.76 4.04
C PHE A 16 16.44 15.39 4.22
N LEU A 17 16.77 14.70 5.32
CA LEU A 17 16.14 13.43 5.67
C LEU A 17 14.63 13.61 5.83
N SER A 18 14.15 14.66 6.50
CA SER A 18 12.72 14.90 6.64
C SER A 18 12.03 15.13 5.28
N MET A 19 12.65 15.89 4.38
CA MET A 19 12.07 16.25 3.08
C MET A 19 12.03 15.07 2.10
N VAL A 20 12.97 14.13 2.19
CA VAL A 20 13.03 12.96 1.29
C VAL A 20 12.37 11.73 1.91
N VAL A 21 12.66 11.45 3.17
CA VAL A 21 12.24 10.21 3.84
C VAL A 21 10.76 10.27 4.24
N ILE A 22 10.23 11.39 4.74
CA ILE A 22 8.82 11.49 5.13
C ILE A 22 7.85 11.28 3.96
N PRO A 23 8.00 11.89 2.77
CA PRO A 23 7.10 11.63 1.66
C PRO A 23 7.24 10.20 1.11
N VAL A 24 8.45 9.63 1.15
CA VAL A 24 8.69 8.22 0.79
C VAL A 24 7.97 7.30 1.78
N ILE A 25 8.12 7.52 3.08
CA ILE A 25 7.39 6.79 4.12
C ILE A 25 5.89 6.97 3.90
N LYS A 26 5.37 8.19 3.67
CA LYS A 26 3.95 8.43 3.37
C LYS A 26 3.47 7.66 2.14
N LYS A 27 4.29 7.58 1.09
CA LYS A 27 3.98 6.86 -0.15
C LYS A 27 3.92 5.35 0.08
N TYR A 28 4.88 4.79 0.83
CA TYR A 28 4.95 3.35 1.13
C TYR A 28 4.12 2.93 2.34
N SER A 29 3.72 3.86 3.21
CA SER A 29 2.76 3.65 4.30
C SER A 29 1.33 3.78 3.83
N ASN A 30 1.10 4.23 2.60
CA ASN A 30 -0.22 4.29 2.03
C ASN A 30 -0.67 2.86 1.68
N LEU A 31 -1.40 2.25 2.61
CA LEU A 31 -1.89 0.87 2.51
C LEU A 31 -2.64 0.64 1.19
N GLU A 32 -3.29 1.69 0.67
CA GLU A 32 -3.98 1.67 -0.63
C GLU A 32 -3.07 1.27 -1.79
N TYR A 33 -1.80 1.72 -1.80
CA TYR A 33 -0.85 1.34 -2.85
C TYR A 33 -0.54 -0.16 -2.81
N TRP A 34 -0.33 -0.71 -1.61
CA TRP A 34 -0.08 -2.13 -1.42
C TRP A 34 -1.31 -2.98 -1.71
N VAL A 35 -2.50 -2.46 -1.40
CA VAL A 35 -3.77 -3.09 -1.77
C VAL A 35 -3.90 -3.14 -3.30
N LYS A 36 -3.68 -2.02 -4.02
CA LYS A 36 -3.69 -2.01 -5.49
C LYS A 36 -2.69 -2.98 -6.10
N ALA A 37 -1.46 -3.02 -5.57
CA ALA A 37 -0.42 -3.96 -6.02
C ALA A 37 -0.79 -5.42 -5.75
N ALA A 38 -1.36 -5.72 -4.58
CA ALA A 38 -1.82 -7.05 -4.23
C ALA A 38 -3.01 -7.49 -5.09
N ILE A 39 -3.93 -6.57 -5.42
CA ILE A 39 -5.04 -6.82 -6.34
C ILE A 39 -4.52 -7.13 -7.74
N ALA A 40 -3.64 -6.28 -8.29
CA ALA A 40 -3.02 -6.54 -9.60
C ALA A 40 -2.28 -7.88 -9.63
N TYR A 41 -1.57 -8.23 -8.56
CA TYR A 41 -0.94 -9.54 -8.43
C TYR A 41 -1.97 -10.68 -8.39
N ALA A 42 -3.06 -10.52 -7.64
CA ALA A 42 -4.15 -11.50 -7.61
C ALA A 42 -4.81 -11.70 -8.98
N GLU A 43 -5.00 -10.64 -9.78
CA GLU A 43 -5.49 -10.73 -11.17
C GLU A 43 -4.57 -11.58 -12.05
N THR A 44 -3.25 -11.48 -11.88
CA THR A 44 -2.29 -12.28 -12.67
C THR A 44 -2.25 -13.76 -12.27
N GLN A 45 -2.61 -14.08 -11.03
CA GLN A 45 -2.55 -15.44 -10.48
C GLN A 45 -3.90 -16.17 -10.59
N ILE A 46 -5.03 -15.47 -10.53
CA ILE A 46 -6.38 -16.03 -10.52
C ILE A 46 -6.98 -15.90 -11.92
N THR A 47 -6.72 -16.91 -12.76
CA THR A 47 -7.32 -17.06 -14.08
C THR A 47 -8.64 -17.85 -13.98
N GLY A 48 -9.75 -17.22 -14.38
CA GLY A 48 -11.08 -17.87 -14.51
C GLY A 48 -12.13 -17.49 -13.46
N ASN A 49 -13.37 -17.96 -13.69
CA ASN A 49 -14.69 -17.54 -13.19
C ASN A 49 -14.95 -17.67 -11.65
N LYS A 50 -13.90 -17.70 -10.81
CA LYS A 50 -13.97 -17.77 -9.33
C LYS A 50 -13.49 -16.47 -8.70
N VAL A 51 -13.99 -15.35 -9.22
CA VAL A 51 -13.24 -14.11 -9.35
C VAL A 51 -13.30 -13.19 -8.13
N GLY A 52 -14.47 -12.98 -7.52
CA GLY A 52 -14.64 -11.89 -6.55
C GLY A 52 -14.24 -12.24 -5.11
N GLU A 53 -14.86 -13.27 -4.53
CA GLU A 53 -14.66 -13.66 -3.13
C GLU A 53 -13.26 -14.22 -2.91
N ASP A 54 -12.81 -15.12 -3.77
CA ASP A 54 -11.50 -15.77 -3.67
C ASP A 54 -10.35 -14.78 -3.90
N ARG A 55 -10.49 -13.77 -4.77
CA ARG A 55 -9.47 -12.72 -4.93
C ARG A 55 -9.37 -11.81 -3.71
N ARG A 56 -10.50 -11.38 -3.16
CA ARG A 56 -10.51 -10.52 -1.96
C ARG A 56 -9.88 -11.22 -0.77
N GLU A 57 -10.20 -12.49 -0.58
CA GLU A 57 -9.63 -13.31 0.49
C GLU A 57 -8.15 -13.66 0.24
N TYR A 58 -7.74 -13.86 -1.02
CA TYR A 58 -6.34 -14.00 -1.39
C TYR A 58 -5.53 -12.73 -1.08
N VAL A 59 -6.01 -11.56 -1.50
CA VAL A 59 -5.38 -10.26 -1.24
C VAL A 59 -5.29 -10.00 0.25
N TYR A 60 -6.37 -10.29 0.99
CA TYR A 60 -6.40 -10.20 2.44
C TYR A 60 -5.33 -11.07 3.10
N ASN A 61 -5.25 -12.36 2.74
CA ASN A 61 -4.25 -13.27 3.29
C ASN A 61 -2.82 -12.90 2.90
N PHE A 62 -2.61 -12.38 1.69
CA PHE A 62 -1.33 -11.90 1.20
C PHE A 62 -0.84 -10.67 1.99
N LEU A 63 -1.75 -9.73 2.27
CA LEU A 63 -1.46 -8.51 3.01
C LEU A 63 -1.31 -8.79 4.51
N ARG A 64 -2.16 -9.65 5.10
CA ARG A 64 -2.07 -10.01 6.52
C ARG A 64 -0.78 -10.73 6.88
N LYS A 65 -0.22 -11.54 5.96
CA LYS A 65 1.10 -12.15 6.15
C LYS A 65 2.24 -11.11 6.24
N ARG A 66 2.11 -9.97 5.57
CA ARG A 66 3.13 -8.90 5.51
C ARG A 66 2.90 -7.76 6.49
N PHE A 67 1.65 -7.46 6.78
CA PHE A 67 1.21 -6.32 7.59
C PHE A 67 0.41 -6.81 8.81
N LYS A 68 1.10 -7.46 9.75
CA LYS A 68 0.49 -8.03 10.97
C LYS A 68 -0.11 -6.99 11.92
N TRP A 69 0.25 -5.72 11.74
CA TRP A 69 -0.08 -4.60 12.62
C TRP A 69 -1.38 -3.86 12.24
N PHE A 70 -1.97 -4.17 11.08
CA PHE A 70 -3.19 -3.53 10.64
C PHE A 70 -4.43 -4.23 11.21
N ASP A 71 -5.40 -3.42 11.64
CA ASP A 71 -6.71 -3.93 12.06
C ASP A 71 -7.40 -4.68 10.92
N GLU A 72 -8.01 -5.81 11.24
CA GLU A 72 -8.66 -6.70 10.29
C GLU A 72 -9.77 -6.00 9.52
N LYS A 73 -10.63 -5.29 10.25
CA LYS A 73 -11.80 -4.63 9.69
C LYS A 73 -11.37 -3.47 8.78
N ALA A 74 -10.39 -2.68 9.23
CA ALA A 74 -9.79 -1.64 8.41
C ALA A 74 -9.19 -2.19 7.12
N LEU A 75 -8.41 -3.29 7.18
CA LEU A 75 -7.79 -3.90 6.01
C LEU A 75 -8.84 -4.43 5.02
N ARG A 76 -9.88 -5.13 5.50
CA ARG A 76 -10.96 -5.65 4.64
C ARG A 76 -11.75 -4.53 3.97
N LEU A 77 -12.07 -3.45 4.68
CA LEU A 77 -12.72 -2.27 4.11
C LEU A 77 -11.87 -1.61 3.03
N LEU A 78 -10.55 -1.51 3.25
CA LEU A 78 -9.63 -0.90 2.30
C LEU A 78 -9.49 -1.74 1.03
N ILE A 79 -9.45 -3.07 1.17
CA ILE A 79 -9.49 -4.01 0.03
C ILE A 79 -10.81 -3.83 -0.74
N GLN A 80 -11.95 -3.84 -0.06
CA GLN A 80 -13.26 -3.72 -0.70
C GLN A 80 -13.44 -2.38 -1.43
N GLY A 81 -13.05 -1.27 -0.80
CA GLY A 81 -13.09 0.05 -1.41
C GLY A 81 -12.16 0.16 -2.63
N THR A 82 -10.97 -0.42 -2.54
CA THR A 82 -10.02 -0.41 -3.66
C THR A 82 -10.51 -1.26 -4.83
N PHE A 83 -11.07 -2.45 -4.57
CA PHE A 83 -11.72 -3.27 -5.59
C PHE A 83 -12.87 -2.53 -6.28
N TYR A 84 -13.70 -1.82 -5.52
CA TYR A 84 -14.80 -1.02 -6.07
C TYR A 84 -14.29 0.07 -7.01
N ILE A 85 -13.26 0.83 -6.59
CA ILE A 85 -12.64 1.88 -7.42
C ILE A 85 -12.01 1.27 -8.68
N MET A 86 -11.20 0.21 -8.53
CA MET A 86 -10.54 -0.44 -9.65
C MET A 86 -11.54 -1.08 -10.63
N ASN A 87 -12.68 -1.56 -10.15
CA ASN A 87 -13.77 -2.05 -11.00
C ASN A 87 -14.44 -0.90 -11.78
N GLN A 88 -14.68 0.25 -11.14
CA GLN A 88 -15.19 1.47 -11.82
C GLN A 88 -14.20 1.97 -12.90
N GLU A 89 -12.90 1.83 -12.66
CA GLU A 89 -11.83 2.19 -13.61
C GLU A 89 -11.57 1.11 -14.69
N GLY A 90 -12.28 -0.02 -14.65
CA GLY A 90 -12.10 -1.13 -15.61
C GLY A 90 -10.77 -1.89 -15.46
N LEU A 91 -10.07 -1.72 -14.33
CA LEU A 91 -8.79 -2.36 -14.03
C LEU A 91 -8.93 -3.76 -13.42
N VAL A 92 -10.12 -4.09 -12.93
CA VAL A 92 -10.46 -5.40 -12.37
C VAL A 92 -11.74 -5.88 -13.04
N ASN A 93 -11.71 -7.08 -13.60
CA ASN A 93 -12.89 -7.70 -14.18
C ASN A 93 -13.68 -8.41 -13.08
N ASN A 94 -14.85 -7.89 -12.73
CA ASN A 94 -15.83 -8.58 -11.87
C ASN A 94 -16.81 -9.45 -12.69
N GLU A 95 -16.87 -9.27 -14.01
CA GLU A 95 -17.89 -9.88 -14.88
C GLU A 95 -17.25 -10.49 -16.15
N ARG A 96 -16.70 -11.71 -16.05
CA ARG A 96 -16.55 -12.64 -17.18
C ARG A 96 -16.64 -14.09 -16.70
#